data_AF-A0A8T5E843-F1
#
_entry.id   AF-A0A8T5E843-F1
#
_cell.length_a   1.000
_cell.length_b   1.000
_cell.length_c   1.000
_cell.angle_alpha   90.00
_cell.angle_beta   90.00
_cell.angle_gamma   90.00
#
_symmetry.space_group_name_H-M   'P 1'
#
loop_
_entity.id
_entity.type
_entity.pdbx_description
1 polymer ?
#
loop_
_entity_poly.entity_id
_entity_poly.type
_entity_poly.pdbx_seq_one_letter_code
_entity_poly.pdbx_strand_id
1 'polypeptide(L)'
;MTQKTKVEKSEHVARAKVISASISTKHCVEICKFLRYKNTDFAKDYLESVIDLKKPIPFKKFNKDTGHKAGMAAGRFPQKAAKEFLKLIKSAEANAQFKGLNTSGLKITKILANKASIPATGGRHRRGTKRSHVEMEVEEVAVKKKEVKKKSSKPVAKEVKEEKQPETKVEEKVAEVKTEEVAKVEEKVELPKEEIKETNNQENQEATKEAEKEVEEQKK
;
A
#
# COMPACT_ATOMS: atom_id res chain seq x y z
N MET A 1 0.56 27.53 -34.65
CA MET A 1 1.57 26.47 -34.46
C MET A 1 1.16 25.55 -33.32
N THR A 2 0.29 24.58 -33.58
CA THR A 2 -0.06 23.52 -32.62
C THR A 2 0.59 22.24 -33.11
N GLN A 3 1.79 21.95 -32.61
CA GLN A 3 2.42 20.67 -32.88
C GLN A 3 1.57 19.58 -32.22
N LYS A 4 0.84 18.82 -33.03
CA LYS A 4 0.29 17.52 -32.62
C LYS A 4 1.47 16.68 -32.16
N THR A 5 1.62 16.48 -30.85
CA THR A 5 2.58 15.54 -30.30
C THR A 5 2.28 14.16 -30.89
N LYS A 6 3.24 13.63 -31.64
CA LYS A 6 3.24 12.29 -32.22
C LYS A 6 3.05 11.26 -31.10
N VAL A 7 1.86 10.68 -30.98
CA VAL A 7 1.53 9.60 -30.05
C VAL A 7 2.00 8.29 -30.68
N GLU A 8 3.30 8.10 -30.75
CA GLU A 8 3.88 6.81 -31.09
C GLU A 8 4.52 6.26 -29.81
N LYS A 9 4.00 5.13 -29.32
CA LYS A 9 4.25 4.44 -28.02
C LYS A 9 3.17 4.66 -26.95
N SER A 10 1.92 4.28 -27.22
CA SER A 10 0.84 4.23 -26.22
C SER A 10 0.44 2.82 -25.76
N GLU A 11 1.01 1.77 -26.35
CA GLU A 11 0.58 0.39 -26.12
C GLU A 11 0.94 -0.11 -24.71
N HIS A 12 2.18 0.07 -24.28
CA HIS A 12 2.67 -0.41 -22.98
C HIS A 12 2.68 0.67 -21.89
N VAL A 13 1.69 1.56 -21.90
CA VAL A 13 1.69 2.74 -21.05
C VAL A 13 0.32 2.94 -20.38
N ALA A 14 0.31 3.10 -19.06
CA ALA A 14 -0.88 3.49 -18.31
C ALA A 14 -0.71 4.90 -17.72
N ARG A 15 -1.81 5.65 -17.66
CA ARG A 15 -1.83 7.04 -17.21
C ARG A 15 -2.83 7.19 -16.06
N ALA A 16 -2.50 8.08 -15.13
CA ALA A 16 -3.40 8.48 -14.06
C ALA A 16 -3.22 9.98 -13.77
N LYS A 17 -4.28 10.64 -13.34
CA LYS A 17 -4.29 12.08 -13.05
C LYS A 17 -5.16 12.38 -11.85
N VAL A 18 -4.66 13.26 -10.97
CA VAL A 18 -5.47 13.92 -9.95
C VAL A 18 -5.67 15.37 -10.35
N ILE A 19 -6.93 15.80 -10.37
CA ILE A 19 -7.32 17.16 -10.71
C ILE A 19 -7.67 17.92 -9.43
N SER A 20 -7.22 19.18 -9.31
CA SER A 20 -7.60 20.12 -8.26
C SER A 20 -7.46 19.61 -6.81
N ALA A 21 -6.49 18.73 -6.56
CA ALA A 21 -6.21 18.21 -5.22
C ALA A 21 -5.78 19.31 -4.26
N SER A 22 -6.23 19.23 -3.00
CA SER A 22 -5.96 20.24 -1.94
C SER A 22 -4.55 20.15 -1.33
N ILE A 23 -3.54 20.04 -2.20
CA ILE A 23 -2.14 19.83 -1.86
C ILE A 23 -1.26 20.95 -2.41
N SER A 24 -0.17 21.27 -1.70
CA SER A 24 0.76 22.31 -2.12
C SER A 24 1.60 21.85 -3.30
N THR A 25 1.65 22.67 -4.35
CA THR A 25 2.44 22.39 -5.57
C THR A 25 3.92 22.22 -5.26
N LYS A 26 4.47 22.98 -4.31
CA LYS A 26 5.89 22.87 -3.92
C LYS A 26 6.23 21.47 -3.40
N HIS A 27 5.39 20.91 -2.54
CA HIS A 27 5.59 19.57 -1.98
C HIS A 27 5.43 18.52 -3.07
N CYS A 28 4.44 18.68 -3.95
CA CYS A 28 4.22 17.76 -5.06
C CYS A 28 5.41 17.72 -6.02
N VAL A 29 6.03 18.86 -6.32
CA VAL A 29 7.20 18.92 -7.21
C VAL A 29 8.39 18.15 -6.63
N GLU A 30 8.66 18.26 -5.34
CA GLU A 30 9.75 17.49 -4.70
C GLU A 30 9.43 15.99 -4.68
N ILE A 31 8.18 15.60 -4.37
CA ILE A 31 7.73 14.20 -4.44
C ILE A 31 7.89 13.65 -5.86
N CYS A 32 7.41 14.38 -6.87
CA CYS A 32 7.54 14.00 -8.28
C CYS A 32 9.01 13.80 -8.67
N LYS A 33 9.90 14.68 -8.21
CA LYS A 33 11.33 14.57 -8.51
C LYS A 33 11.96 13.34 -7.87
N PHE A 34 11.50 12.96 -6.68
CA PHE A 34 11.99 11.78 -5.97
C PHE A 34 11.48 10.46 -6.57
N LEU A 35 10.19 10.39 -6.92
CA LEU A 35 9.53 9.18 -7.43
C LEU A 35 9.82 8.88 -8.90
N ARG A 36 10.32 9.86 -9.67
CA ARG A 36 10.62 9.68 -11.09
C ARG A 36 11.61 8.53 -11.30
N TYR A 37 11.30 7.65 -12.25
CA TYR A 37 12.05 6.45 -12.61
C TYR A 37 12.17 5.38 -11.52
N LYS A 38 11.32 5.44 -10.49
CA LYS A 38 11.21 4.37 -9.48
C LYS A 38 10.12 3.38 -9.88
N ASN A 39 10.22 2.18 -9.32
CA ASN A 39 9.17 1.17 -9.42
C ASN A 39 7.96 1.61 -8.58
N THR A 40 6.76 1.18 -8.98
CA THR A 40 5.52 1.52 -8.26
C THR A 40 5.50 0.95 -6.85
N ASP A 41 6.01 -0.27 -6.65
CA ASP A 41 6.07 -0.92 -5.33
C ASP A 41 6.98 -0.15 -4.36
N PHE A 42 8.21 0.16 -4.78
CA PHE A 42 9.11 1.00 -3.99
C PHE A 42 8.48 2.36 -3.65
N ALA A 43 7.75 2.94 -4.61
CA ALA A 43 7.08 4.22 -4.40
C ALA A 43 5.97 4.13 -3.34
N LYS A 44 5.16 3.05 -3.33
CA LYS A 44 4.13 2.80 -2.30
C LYS A 44 4.77 2.70 -0.92
N ASP A 45 5.73 1.80 -0.74
CA ASP A 45 6.39 1.55 0.55
C ASP A 45 7.07 2.81 1.11
N TYR A 46 7.72 3.57 0.22
CA TYR A 46 8.38 4.80 0.61
C TYR A 46 7.39 5.88 1.03
N LEU A 47 6.28 6.04 0.30
CA LEU A 47 5.25 7.02 0.66
C LEU A 47 4.54 6.67 1.97
N GLU A 48 4.32 5.38 2.25
CA GLU A 48 3.82 4.91 3.54
C GLU A 48 4.80 5.27 4.67
N SER A 49 6.10 5.02 4.45
CA SER A 49 7.15 5.42 5.40
C SER A 49 7.22 6.95 5.63
N VAL A 50 6.84 7.76 4.63
CA VAL A 50 6.76 9.23 4.77
C VAL A 50 5.54 9.65 5.59
N ILE A 51 4.41 8.96 5.42
CA ILE A 51 3.19 9.18 6.21
C ILE A 51 3.48 8.88 7.69
N ASP A 52 4.21 7.80 7.95
CA ASP A 52 4.68 7.37 9.28
C ASP A 52 5.82 8.24 9.86
N LEU A 53 6.27 9.28 9.14
CA LEU A 53 7.38 10.14 9.55
C LEU A 53 8.74 9.41 9.70
N LYS A 54 8.88 8.20 9.16
CA LYS A 54 10.12 7.39 9.25
C LYS A 54 11.17 7.83 8.22
N LYS A 55 10.75 8.07 6.97
CA LYS A 55 11.65 8.43 5.87
C LYS A 55 11.32 9.83 5.31
N PRO A 56 12.25 10.80 5.34
CA PRO A 56 12.00 12.15 4.83
C PRO A 56 12.18 12.22 3.32
N ILE A 57 11.37 13.05 2.66
CA ILE A 57 11.55 13.35 1.24
C ILE A 57 12.60 14.45 1.10
N PRO A 58 13.60 14.30 0.22
CA PRO A 58 14.60 15.34 -0.02
C PRO A 58 13.99 16.54 -0.73
N PHE A 59 14.16 17.73 -0.17
CA PHE A 59 13.72 18.99 -0.78
C PHE A 59 14.93 19.63 -1.47
N LYS A 60 14.93 19.67 -2.81
CA LYS A 60 16.07 20.19 -3.59
C LYS A 60 15.81 21.58 -4.17
N LYS A 61 14.60 21.88 -4.64
CA LYS A 61 14.25 23.16 -5.28
C LYS A 61 13.64 24.14 -4.28
N PHE A 62 12.74 23.66 -3.42
CA PHE A 62 12.01 24.47 -2.45
C PHE A 62 12.53 24.27 -1.02
N ASN A 63 13.83 24.44 -0.83
CA ASN A 63 14.55 24.10 0.41
C ASN A 63 14.89 25.30 1.32
N LYS A 64 14.41 26.52 1.01
CA LYS A 64 14.57 27.68 1.89
C LYS A 64 13.97 27.38 3.28
N ASP A 65 14.73 27.68 4.33
CA ASP A 65 14.36 27.48 5.74
C ASP A 65 13.88 26.06 6.07
N THR A 66 14.47 25.06 5.39
CA THR A 66 14.17 23.66 5.66
C THR A 66 15.25 23.06 6.54
N GLY A 67 14.86 22.48 7.68
CA GLY A 67 15.79 21.84 8.60
C GLY A 67 16.49 20.62 8.01
N HIS A 68 17.70 20.38 8.50
CA HIS A 68 18.49 19.19 8.19
C HIS A 68 17.82 17.91 8.69
N LYS A 69 18.04 16.80 7.97
CA LYS A 69 17.56 15.47 8.35
C LYS A 69 18.69 14.45 8.23
N ALA A 70 18.58 13.31 8.92
CA ALA A 70 19.58 12.26 8.85
C ALA A 70 19.82 11.84 7.38
N GLY A 71 21.08 11.89 6.94
CA GLY A 71 21.48 11.57 5.57
C GLY A 71 21.13 12.60 4.49
N MET A 72 20.58 13.79 4.85
CA MET A 72 20.31 14.84 3.86
C MET A 72 20.28 16.26 4.44
N ALA A 73 20.79 17.23 3.66
CA ALA A 73 20.81 18.63 4.06
C ALA A 73 19.40 19.24 4.18
N ALA A 74 18.43 18.90 3.33
CA ALA A 74 17.07 19.45 3.46
C ALA A 74 16.04 18.35 3.19
N GLY A 75 15.22 18.06 4.20
CA GLY A 75 14.19 17.04 4.10
C GLY A 75 12.93 17.39 4.90
N ARG A 76 11.75 17.02 4.36
CA ARG A 76 10.46 17.18 5.05
C ARG A 76 9.59 15.95 4.88
N PHE A 77 8.52 15.87 5.67
CA PHE A 77 7.52 14.81 5.62
C PHE A 77 6.16 15.36 5.15
N PRO A 78 5.92 15.47 3.84
CA PRO A 78 4.67 16.03 3.31
C PRO A 78 3.51 15.02 3.36
N GLN A 79 3.03 14.67 4.56
CA GLN A 79 2.01 13.62 4.77
C GLN A 79 0.76 13.77 3.89
N LYS A 80 0.17 14.98 3.84
CA LYS A 80 -1.05 15.22 3.04
C LYS A 80 -0.84 14.95 1.55
N ALA A 81 0.32 15.34 1.02
CA ALA A 81 0.64 15.08 -0.37
C ALA A 81 0.95 13.58 -0.58
N ALA A 82 1.71 12.96 0.32
CA ALA A 82 2.02 11.53 0.23
C ALA A 82 0.76 10.65 0.16
N LYS A 83 -0.27 10.95 0.97
CA LYS A 83 -1.57 10.27 0.92
C LYS A 83 -2.25 10.37 -0.46
N GLU A 84 -2.22 11.54 -1.08
CA GLU A 84 -2.79 11.74 -2.43
C GLU A 84 -1.98 11.03 -3.51
N PHE A 85 -0.64 11.01 -3.41
CA PHE A 85 0.20 10.26 -4.34
C PHE A 85 0.02 8.75 -4.22
N LEU A 86 -0.22 8.23 -3.02
CA LEU A 86 -0.50 6.80 -2.80
C LEU A 86 -1.80 6.39 -3.51
N LYS A 87 -2.86 7.21 -3.42
CA LYS A 87 -4.10 7.02 -4.19
C LYS A 87 -3.84 7.06 -5.70
N LEU A 88 -3.03 8.00 -6.16
CA LEU A 88 -2.68 8.14 -7.57
C LEU A 88 -1.93 6.91 -8.11
N ILE A 89 -1.01 6.32 -7.33
CA ILE A 89 -0.28 5.10 -7.73
C ILE A 89 -1.23 3.91 -7.82
N LYS A 90 -2.10 3.71 -6.82
CA LYS A 90 -3.13 2.66 -6.86
C LYS A 90 -4.05 2.80 -8.08
N SER A 91 -4.44 4.03 -8.43
CA SER A 91 -5.21 4.29 -9.64
C SER A 91 -4.43 3.98 -10.92
N ALA A 92 -3.14 4.28 -10.98
CA ALA A 92 -2.31 3.93 -12.14
C ALA A 92 -2.12 2.42 -12.29
N GLU A 93 -1.98 1.68 -11.18
CA GLU A 93 -1.92 0.21 -11.17
C GLU A 93 -3.23 -0.40 -11.66
N ALA A 94 -4.38 0.09 -11.19
CA ALA A 94 -5.68 -0.34 -11.68
C ALA A 94 -5.85 -0.07 -13.19
N ASN A 95 -5.41 1.09 -13.67
CA ASN A 95 -5.43 1.41 -15.10
C ASN A 95 -4.47 0.55 -15.92
N ALA A 96 -3.33 0.16 -15.35
CA ALA A 96 -2.37 -0.75 -15.99
C ALA A 96 -2.94 -2.17 -16.08
N GLN A 97 -3.57 -2.65 -15.00
CA GLN A 97 -4.26 -3.94 -14.97
C GLN A 97 -5.40 -4.00 -16.00
N PHE A 98 -6.19 -2.93 -16.11
CA PHE A 98 -7.26 -2.84 -17.11
C PHE A 98 -6.72 -2.92 -18.55
N LYS A 99 -5.50 -2.40 -18.78
CA LYS A 99 -4.81 -2.50 -20.08
C LYS A 99 -4.11 -3.85 -20.31
N GLY A 100 -4.15 -4.77 -19.34
CA GLY A 100 -3.45 -6.05 -19.41
C GLY A 100 -1.93 -5.95 -19.24
N LEU A 101 -1.41 -4.87 -18.68
CA LEU A 101 0.01 -4.72 -18.36
C LEU A 101 0.37 -5.49 -17.09
N ASN A 102 1.61 -5.98 -17.00
CA ASN A 102 2.07 -6.66 -15.80
C ASN A 102 2.26 -5.66 -14.63
N THR A 103 1.43 -5.81 -13.59
CA THR A 103 1.43 -4.94 -12.40
C THR A 103 2.72 -5.00 -11.58
N SER A 104 3.41 -6.15 -11.58
CA SER A 104 4.65 -6.35 -10.80
C SER A 104 5.87 -5.67 -11.43
N GLY A 105 5.77 -5.28 -12.71
CA GLY A 105 6.88 -4.73 -13.50
C GLY A 105 6.74 -3.24 -13.82
N LEU A 106 5.89 -2.50 -13.11
CA LEU A 106 5.58 -1.11 -13.47
C LEU A 106 6.64 -0.13 -12.96
N LYS A 107 7.05 0.76 -13.86
CA LYS A 107 7.98 1.87 -13.55
C LYS A 107 7.33 3.21 -13.88
N ILE A 108 7.54 4.18 -13.00
CA ILE A 108 7.07 5.55 -13.19
C ILE A 108 8.00 6.25 -14.20
N THR A 109 7.55 6.43 -15.43
CA THR A 109 8.35 7.10 -16.48
C THR A 109 8.17 8.62 -16.43
N LYS A 110 6.93 9.10 -16.35
CA LYS A 110 6.64 10.54 -16.22
C LYS A 110 5.78 10.80 -15.01
N ILE A 111 6.16 11.82 -14.25
CA ILE A 111 5.35 12.33 -13.16
C ILE A 111 5.54 13.83 -13.05
N LEU A 112 4.42 14.55 -13.04
CA LEU A 112 4.37 16.00 -13.17
C LEU A 112 3.37 16.57 -12.16
N ALA A 113 3.71 17.71 -11.56
CA ALA A 113 2.83 18.45 -10.68
C ALA A 113 2.70 19.90 -11.15
N ASN A 114 1.48 20.30 -11.46
CA ASN A 114 1.12 21.62 -11.96
C ASN A 114 0.27 22.36 -10.93
N LYS A 115 0.37 23.69 -10.90
CA LYS A 115 -0.47 24.53 -10.05
C LYS A 115 -1.91 24.50 -10.58
N ALA A 116 -2.89 24.31 -9.70
CA ALA A 116 -4.31 24.40 -10.06
C ALA A 116 -4.87 25.80 -9.77
N SER A 117 -6.07 26.06 -10.29
CA SER A 117 -6.82 27.27 -9.92
C SER A 117 -7.05 27.30 -8.41
N ILE A 118 -6.73 28.43 -7.78
CA ILE A 118 -6.88 28.66 -6.35
C ILE A 118 -8.18 29.45 -6.17
N PRO A 119 -9.18 28.93 -5.44
CA PRO A 119 -10.40 29.67 -5.20
C PRO A 119 -10.09 30.95 -4.41
N ALA A 120 -10.74 32.06 -4.78
CA ALA A 120 -10.73 33.25 -3.94
C ALA A 120 -11.52 32.93 -2.66
N THR A 121 -10.98 33.30 -1.50
CA THR A 121 -11.73 33.25 -0.25
C THR A 121 -12.21 34.67 0.03
N GLY A 122 -13.50 34.83 0.34
CA GLY A 122 -14.10 36.14 0.63
C GLY A 122 -13.45 36.81 1.85
N GLY A 123 -13.30 38.14 1.80
CA GLY A 123 -12.68 38.96 2.84
C GLY A 123 -11.44 39.74 2.36
N ARG A 124 -10.67 40.31 3.29
CA ARG A 124 -9.39 41.01 3.01
C ARG A 124 -8.51 40.13 2.11
N HIS A 125 -7.96 40.66 1.01
CA HIS A 125 -7.05 40.06 0.01
C HIS A 125 -6.21 38.83 0.45
N ARG A 126 -6.86 37.72 0.77
CA ARG A 126 -6.25 36.48 1.26
C ARG A 126 -6.24 35.48 0.12
N ARG A 127 -5.10 34.83 -0.09
CA ARG A 127 -4.99 33.73 -1.05
C ARG A 127 -5.71 32.51 -0.48
N GLY A 128 -6.60 31.91 -1.26
CA GLY A 128 -7.29 30.69 -0.83
C GLY A 128 -6.39 29.46 -0.76
N THR A 129 -7.00 28.32 -0.44
CA THR A 129 -6.31 27.05 -0.23
C THR A 129 -5.57 26.60 -1.50
N LYS A 130 -4.28 26.27 -1.34
CA LYS A 130 -3.43 25.78 -2.44
C LYS A 130 -4.03 24.50 -3.03
N ARG A 131 -4.12 24.46 -4.36
CA ARG A 131 -4.53 23.29 -5.12
C ARG A 131 -3.51 22.95 -6.21
N SER A 132 -3.40 21.69 -6.57
CA SER A 132 -2.49 21.21 -7.61
C SER A 132 -3.11 20.12 -8.47
N HIS A 133 -2.66 20.02 -9.71
CA HIS A 133 -2.91 18.88 -10.60
C HIS A 133 -1.67 18.00 -10.59
N VAL A 134 -1.84 16.68 -10.54
CA VAL A 134 -0.74 15.72 -10.61
C VAL A 134 -1.04 14.73 -11.72
N GLU A 135 -0.08 14.52 -12.61
CA GLU A 135 -0.17 13.60 -13.75
C GLU A 135 0.94 12.57 -13.65
N MET A 136 0.62 11.32 -13.92
CA MET A 136 1.54 10.21 -13.87
C MET A 136 1.34 9.27 -15.05
N GLU A 137 2.46 8.78 -15.57
CA GLU A 137 2.56 7.81 -16.65
C GLU A 137 3.49 6.68 -16.18
N VAL A 138 2.97 5.46 -16.20
CA VAL A 138 3.69 4.24 -15.85
C VAL A 138 3.86 3.37 -17.09
N GLU A 139 5.02 2.75 -17.19
CA GLU A 139 5.39 1.87 -18.29
C GLU A 139 5.80 0.51 -17.73
N GLU A 140 5.53 -0.54 -18.49
CA GLU A 140 5.99 -1.88 -18.15
C GLU A 140 7.49 -2.01 -18.44
N VAL A 141 8.27 -2.39 -17.42
CA VAL A 141 9.68 -2.73 -17.61
C VAL A 141 9.74 -4.18 -18.05
N ALA A 142 10.09 -4.39 -19.31
CA ALA A 142 10.49 -5.72 -19.77
C ALA A 142 11.68 -6.17 -18.91
N VAL A 143 11.44 -7.13 -18.02
CA VAL A 143 12.48 -7.76 -17.23
C VAL A 143 13.37 -8.51 -18.23
N LYS A 144 14.43 -7.86 -18.70
CA LYS A 144 15.53 -8.56 -19.36
C LYS A 144 16.02 -9.57 -18.33
N LYS A 145 15.68 -10.84 -18.51
CA LYS A 145 16.26 -11.94 -17.72
C LYS A 145 17.77 -11.81 -17.86
N LYS A 146 18.42 -11.17 -16.89
CA LYS A 146 19.85 -11.35 -16.69
C LYS A 146 19.97 -12.80 -16.30
N GLU A 147 20.43 -13.64 -17.24
CA GLU A 147 20.85 -15.00 -16.94
C GLU A 147 21.85 -14.90 -15.80
N VAL A 148 21.40 -15.28 -14.60
CA VAL A 148 22.27 -15.49 -13.47
C VAL A 148 23.08 -16.72 -13.83
N LYS A 149 24.27 -16.51 -14.41
CA LYS A 149 25.33 -17.53 -14.42
C LYS A 149 25.56 -17.87 -12.95
N LYS A 150 24.93 -18.97 -12.50
CA LYS A 150 25.23 -19.62 -11.23
C LYS A 150 26.72 -19.91 -11.24
N LYS A 151 27.51 -19.09 -10.56
CA LYS A 151 28.87 -19.47 -10.20
C LYS A 151 28.74 -20.64 -9.23
N SER A 152 29.07 -21.81 -9.73
CA SER A 152 29.28 -23.04 -9.00
C SER A 152 30.27 -22.82 -7.86
N SER A 153 29.79 -22.77 -6.62
CA SER A 153 30.62 -23.16 -5.47
C SER A 153 30.60 -24.68 -5.41
N LYS A 154 31.70 -25.32 -5.82
CA LYS A 154 31.94 -26.76 -5.60
C LYS A 154 32.18 -27.00 -4.09
N PRO A 155 31.85 -28.20 -3.58
CA PRO A 155 31.76 -28.53 -2.16
C PRO A 155 33.10 -29.02 -1.61
N VAL A 156 33.36 -28.79 -0.32
CA VAL A 156 34.34 -29.56 0.45
C VAL A 156 33.56 -30.37 1.47
N ALA A 157 33.56 -31.69 1.25
CA ALA A 157 32.99 -32.70 2.12
C ALA A 157 34.01 -33.13 3.18
N LYS A 158 33.52 -33.43 4.39
CA LYS A 158 33.84 -34.57 5.29
C LYS A 158 33.12 -34.33 6.63
N GLU A 159 32.33 -35.19 7.29
CA GLU A 159 31.84 -36.59 7.16
C GLU A 159 30.55 -36.64 8.05
N VAL A 160 29.36 -37.01 7.56
CA VAL A 160 28.67 -38.33 7.58
C VAL A 160 28.49 -38.99 8.96
N LYS A 161 27.22 -39.08 9.40
CA LYS A 161 26.56 -40.36 9.73
C LYS A 161 25.05 -40.26 9.45
N GLU A 162 24.62 -41.13 8.54
CA GLU A 162 23.23 -41.50 8.18
C GLU A 162 22.51 -42.11 9.40
N GLU A 163 21.19 -42.02 9.55
CA GLU A 163 20.21 -42.89 8.89
C GLU A 163 18.81 -42.24 8.82
N LYS A 164 17.98 -42.71 7.89
CA LYS A 164 16.64 -42.19 7.58
C LYS A 164 15.61 -43.33 7.51
N GLN A 165 14.40 -43.00 7.97
CA GLN A 165 13.04 -43.56 7.69
C GLN A 165 12.51 -44.67 8.62
N PRO A 166 11.17 -44.79 8.88
CA PRO A 166 10.03 -44.27 8.09
C PRO A 166 8.86 -43.61 8.88
N GLU A 167 7.89 -43.06 8.13
CA GLU A 167 6.59 -42.56 8.59
C GLU A 167 5.62 -43.69 9.01
N THR A 168 4.62 -43.32 9.84
CA THR A 168 3.33 -43.98 10.16
C THR A 168 3.26 -45.02 11.30
N LYS A 169 2.82 -44.56 12.49
CA LYS A 169 1.68 -45.04 13.31
C LYS A 169 1.71 -44.35 14.68
N VAL A 170 0.53 -44.20 15.28
CA VAL A 170 0.25 -43.70 16.65
C VAL A 170 0.05 -42.16 16.70
N GLU A 171 -1.08 -41.53 16.33
CA GLU A 171 -2.48 -41.73 16.75
C GLU A 171 -2.64 -42.44 18.10
N GLU A 172 -3.03 -41.67 19.12
CA GLU A 172 -3.06 -41.99 20.55
C GLU A 172 -1.74 -41.72 21.30
N LYS A 173 -1.81 -40.92 22.38
CA LYS A 173 -0.75 -40.69 23.40
C LYS A 173 0.21 -39.50 23.19
N VAL A 174 -0.35 -38.30 23.01
CA VAL A 174 0.24 -37.03 23.54
C VAL A 174 -0.84 -36.25 24.32
N ALA A 175 -1.73 -37.00 24.96
CA ALA A 175 -2.76 -36.53 25.87
C ALA A 175 -2.40 -36.97 27.29
N GLU A 176 -1.24 -36.54 27.77
CA GLU A 176 -0.78 -36.60 29.16
C GLU A 176 0.61 -35.97 29.17
N VAL A 177 1.02 -35.31 30.24
CA VAL A 177 2.26 -34.51 30.34
C VAL A 177 2.18 -33.10 29.72
N LYS A 178 1.10 -32.37 30.05
CA LYS A 178 1.09 -30.90 30.23
C LYS A 178 0.46 -30.54 31.58
N THR A 179 0.90 -31.23 32.59
CA THR A 179 0.67 -30.97 34.02
C THR A 179 2.10 -30.82 34.55
N GLU A 180 2.62 -29.63 34.83
CA GLU A 180 2.59 -29.11 36.21
C GLU A 180 3.11 -27.66 36.31
N GLU A 181 3.39 -26.93 35.22
CA GLU A 181 4.21 -25.69 35.31
C GLU A 181 3.49 -24.35 35.11
N VAL A 182 2.15 -24.28 35.19
CA VAL A 182 1.41 -22.99 35.02
C VAL A 182 0.37 -22.72 36.13
N ALA A 183 0.62 -23.17 37.37
CA ALA A 183 -0.33 -23.05 38.48
C ALA A 183 -0.07 -21.89 39.48
N LYS A 184 0.52 -20.75 39.06
CA LYS A 184 0.84 -19.69 40.05
C LYS A 184 0.70 -18.22 39.64
N VAL A 185 -0.01 -17.88 38.57
CA VAL A 185 -0.24 -16.46 38.20
C VAL A 185 -1.71 -16.14 37.87
N GLU A 186 -2.63 -17.08 38.12
CA GLU A 186 -4.07 -16.90 37.94
C GLU A 186 -4.72 -16.13 39.10
N GLU A 187 -4.40 -14.84 39.27
CA GLU A 187 -5.28 -13.92 39.99
C GLU A 187 -5.02 -12.48 39.54
N LYS A 188 -5.52 -12.13 38.33
CA LYS A 188 -6.13 -10.84 37.95
C LYS A 188 -6.04 -10.57 36.42
N VAL A 189 -7.22 -10.35 35.85
CA VAL A 189 -7.54 -9.74 34.54
C VAL A 189 -7.49 -10.66 33.32
N GLU A 190 -8.64 -11.26 32.97
CA GLU A 190 -9.15 -11.35 31.59
C GLU A 190 -10.65 -11.78 31.60
N LEU A 191 -11.53 -10.96 31.00
CA LEU A 191 -12.99 -11.15 30.90
C LEU A 191 -13.38 -11.70 29.50
N PRO A 192 -14.55 -12.35 29.35
CA PRO A 192 -14.70 -13.57 28.54
C PRO A 192 -15.23 -13.36 27.10
N LYS A 193 -14.82 -14.28 26.20
CA LYS A 193 -15.28 -14.41 24.80
C LYS A 193 -16.53 -15.31 24.65
N GLU A 194 -17.35 -15.45 25.70
CA GLU A 194 -18.52 -16.34 25.69
C GLU A 194 -19.86 -15.63 25.41
N GLU A 195 -19.94 -14.29 25.49
CA GLU A 195 -21.20 -13.56 25.25
C GLU A 195 -21.59 -13.36 23.76
N ILE A 196 -20.69 -13.64 22.80
CA ILE A 196 -20.92 -13.33 21.37
C ILE A 196 -21.57 -14.50 20.60
N LYS A 197 -21.60 -15.71 21.17
CA LYS A 197 -22.21 -16.89 20.52
C LYS A 197 -23.68 -17.10 20.90
N GLU A 198 -24.11 -16.67 22.09
CA GLU A 198 -25.50 -16.80 22.51
C GLU A 198 -26.41 -15.71 21.89
N THR A 199 -25.88 -14.50 21.70
CA THR A 199 -26.59 -13.38 21.06
C THR A 199 -26.92 -13.63 19.59
N ASN A 200 -26.00 -14.20 18.81
CA ASN A 200 -26.21 -14.52 17.39
C ASN A 200 -27.19 -15.69 17.13
N ASN A 201 -27.41 -16.55 18.13
CA ASN A 201 -28.32 -17.69 18.00
C ASN A 201 -29.76 -17.32 18.38
N GLN A 202 -29.93 -16.32 19.25
CA GLN A 202 -31.25 -15.76 19.60
C GLN A 202 -31.80 -14.87 18.48
N GLU A 203 -30.98 -14.00 17.87
CA GLU A 203 -31.42 -13.15 16.73
C GLU A 203 -31.84 -13.96 15.50
N ASN A 204 -31.17 -15.09 15.21
CA ASN A 204 -31.53 -15.95 14.07
C ASN A 204 -32.81 -16.76 14.31
N GLN A 205 -33.16 -17.08 15.55
CA GLN A 205 -34.40 -17.80 15.88
C GLN A 205 -35.62 -16.88 15.90
N GLU A 206 -35.43 -15.60 16.21
CA GLU A 206 -36.49 -14.58 16.19
C GLU A 206 -36.84 -14.18 14.75
N ALA A 207 -35.84 -14.02 13.88
CA ALA A 207 -36.04 -13.74 12.45
C ALA A 207 -36.79 -14.85 11.69
N THR A 208 -36.58 -16.12 12.05
CA THR A 208 -37.33 -17.24 11.44
C THR A 208 -38.79 -17.30 11.89
N LYS A 209 -39.10 -16.87 13.12
CA LYS A 209 -40.48 -16.87 13.65
C LYS A 209 -41.31 -15.70 13.13
N GLU A 210 -40.70 -14.55 12.86
CA GLU A 210 -41.37 -13.42 12.21
C GLU A 210 -41.66 -13.72 10.73
N ALA A 211 -40.73 -14.38 10.02
CA ALA A 211 -40.96 -14.80 8.64
C ALA A 211 -42.06 -15.86 8.51
N GLU A 212 -42.19 -16.80 9.46
CA GLU A 212 -43.27 -17.79 9.45
C GLU A 212 -44.65 -17.16 9.74
N LYS A 213 -44.72 -16.14 10.61
CA LYS A 213 -45.96 -15.39 10.86
C LYS A 213 -46.42 -14.56 9.67
N GLU A 214 -45.50 -13.91 8.95
CA GLU A 214 -45.86 -13.17 7.73
C GLU A 214 -46.35 -14.09 6.60
N VAL A 215 -45.82 -15.31 6.50
CA VAL A 215 -46.27 -16.30 5.50
C VAL A 215 -47.64 -16.91 5.87
N GLU A 216 -47.96 -17.02 7.16
CA GLU A 216 -49.28 -17.48 7.63
C GLU A 216 -50.37 -16.40 7.47
N GLU A 217 -50.01 -15.13 7.64
CA GLU A 217 -50.93 -13.98 7.47
C GLU A 217 -51.27 -13.71 5.99
N GLN A 218 -50.39 -14.08 5.05
CA GLN A 218 -50.64 -13.98 3.59
C GLN A 218 -51.43 -15.18 3.02
N LYS A 219 -51.71 -16.22 3.82
CA LYS A 219 -52.49 -17.41 3.42
C LYS A 219 -53.92 -17.43 3.98
N LYS A 220 -54.37 -16.37 4.66
CA LYS A 220 -55.76 -16.12 5.07
C LYS A 220 -56.39 -15.04 4.21
#